data_AF-A0A1I7U5C9-F1
#
_entry.id   AF-A0A1I7U5C9-F1
#
_cell.length_a   1.000
_cell.length_b   1.000
_cell.length_c   1.000
_cell.angle_alpha   90.00
_cell.angle_beta   90.00
_cell.angle_gamma   90.00
#
_symmetry.space_group_name_H-M   'P 1'
#
loop_
_entity.id
_entity.type
_entity.pdbx_description
1 polymer ?
#
loop_
_entity_poly.entity_id
_entity_poly.type
_entity_poly.pdbx_seq_one_letter_code
_entity_poly.pdbx_strand_id
1 'polypeptide(L)'
;MLDRYNIDISEISAMTLVAYDENGDIRWFNISCTLNMALIMLIQYSVIIYCTFYMYKEMEEKIQMLSSSLRTLHKQFFKTLILQITTPTITLFSPVIFISVIPFLDIQTDLPTGIFLCAFTIYPAMDAIIVMYIVRDYRKAMRNILKKYVDQLHKWLATSNDNTMSCTKSTPAAAPDVLNN
;
A
#
# COMPACT_ATOMS: atom_id res chain seq x y z
N MET A 1 -17.21 23.36 4.41
CA MET A 1 -17.08 22.53 5.62
C MET A 1 -18.21 22.80 6.59
N LEU A 2 -18.49 24.08 6.89
CA LEU A 2 -19.62 24.49 7.72
C LEU A 2 -20.96 23.85 7.29
N ASP A 3 -21.33 23.94 6.00
CA ASP A 3 -22.66 23.49 5.56
C ASP A 3 -22.87 21.97 5.56
N ARG A 4 -21.80 21.17 5.39
CA ARG A 4 -21.88 19.70 5.33
C ARG A 4 -21.52 19.00 6.64
N TYR A 5 -20.62 19.58 7.42
CA TYR A 5 -20.05 18.95 8.61
C TYR A 5 -20.28 19.76 9.88
N ASN A 6 -20.79 21.00 9.80
CA ASN A 6 -20.96 21.92 10.92
C ASN A 6 -19.67 22.15 11.71
N ILE A 7 -18.53 22.15 11.01
CA ILE A 7 -17.21 22.40 11.60
C ILE A 7 -16.59 23.65 10.98
N ASP A 8 -16.16 24.56 11.84
CA ASP A 8 -15.36 25.73 11.46
C ASP A 8 -13.95 25.29 11.05
N ILE A 9 -13.47 25.78 9.91
CA ILE A 9 -12.15 25.48 9.37
C ILE A 9 -11.05 26.01 10.32
N SER A 10 -11.38 26.99 11.16
CA SER A 10 -10.49 27.55 12.19
C SER A 10 -10.22 26.57 13.35
N GLU A 11 -11.10 25.59 13.57
CA GLU A 11 -11.03 24.64 14.68
C GLU A 11 -10.19 23.40 14.33
N ILE A 12 -9.92 23.17 13.04
CA ILE A 12 -9.16 22.03 12.54
C ILE A 12 -7.93 22.51 11.76
N SER A 13 -6.76 21.94 12.06
CA SER A 13 -5.59 22.10 11.18
C SER A 13 -5.84 21.39 9.84
N ALA A 14 -6.25 22.16 8.84
CA ALA A 14 -6.54 21.68 7.50
C ALA A 14 -5.64 22.36 6.47
N MET A 15 -4.96 21.57 5.64
CA MET A 15 -4.27 22.08 4.46
C MET A 15 -5.29 22.25 3.33
N THR A 16 -5.78 23.47 3.13
CA THR A 16 -6.72 23.79 2.04
C THR A 16 -5.98 24.54 0.94
N LEU A 17 -5.96 23.98 -0.27
CA LEU A 17 -5.38 24.64 -1.44
C LEU A 17 -6.40 25.62 -2.03
N VAL A 18 -6.28 26.89 -1.66
CA VAL A 18 -7.15 27.98 -2.14
C VAL A 18 -6.30 29.05 -2.82
N ALA A 19 -6.58 29.32 -4.10
CA ALA A 19 -5.85 30.31 -4.90
C ALA A 19 -6.39 31.75 -4.72
N TYR A 20 -7.70 31.90 -4.53
CA TYR A 20 -8.39 33.18 -4.48
C TYR A 20 -9.09 33.41 -3.14
N ASP A 21 -9.11 34.65 -2.68
CA ASP A 21 -9.90 35.09 -1.53
C ASP A 21 -11.36 35.37 -1.93
N GLU A 22 -12.26 35.58 -0.97
CA GLU A 22 -13.69 35.88 -1.23
C GLU A 22 -13.90 37.11 -2.13
N ASN A 23 -12.92 38.03 -2.14
CA ASN A 23 -12.91 39.25 -2.97
C ASN A 23 -12.31 39.04 -4.38
N GLY A 24 -11.89 37.82 -4.73
CA GLY A 24 -11.18 37.51 -5.97
C GLY A 24 -9.69 37.86 -5.96
N ASP A 25 -9.16 38.36 -4.84
CA ASP A 25 -7.75 38.68 -4.68
C ASP A 25 -6.89 37.42 -4.54
N ILE A 26 -5.68 37.49 -5.08
CA ILE A 26 -4.74 36.37 -5.05
C ILE A 26 -4.13 36.22 -3.65
N ARG A 27 -4.26 35.03 -3.06
CA ARG A 27 -3.65 34.69 -1.77
C ARG A 27 -2.17 34.37 -1.93
N TRP A 28 -1.33 35.40 -2.00
CA TRP A 28 0.12 35.30 -2.22
C TRP A 28 0.85 34.32 -1.28
N PHE A 29 0.43 34.23 -0.02
CA PHE A 29 1.01 33.29 0.94
C PHE A 29 0.75 31.82 0.55
N ASN A 30 -0.47 31.49 0.11
CA ASN A 30 -0.82 30.13 -0.32
C ASN A 30 -0.06 29.75 -1.59
N ILE A 31 0.08 30.69 -2.52
CA ILE A 31 0.85 30.50 -3.75
C ILE A 31 2.34 30.31 -3.43
N SER A 32 2.89 31.13 -2.53
CA SER A 32 4.28 31.00 -2.09
C SER A 32 4.55 29.64 -1.41
N CYS A 33 3.63 29.19 -0.56
CA CYS A 33 3.70 27.87 0.09
C CYS A 33 3.65 26.74 -0.96
N THR A 34 2.74 26.84 -1.93
CA THR A 34 2.60 25.85 -3.01
C THR A 34 3.86 25.80 -3.89
N LEU A 35 4.42 26.96 -4.25
CA LEU A 35 5.68 27.06 -4.98
C LEU A 35 6.85 26.46 -4.19
N ASN A 36 6.91 26.72 -2.88
CA ASN A 36 7.94 26.17 -2.02
C ASN A 36 7.88 24.64 -1.98
N MET A 37 6.69 24.06 -1.80
CA MET A 37 6.45 22.61 -1.85
C MET A 37 6.85 22.03 -3.21
N ALA A 38 6.52 22.69 -4.31
CA ALA A 38 6.90 22.27 -5.65
C ALA A 38 8.43 22.27 -5.86
N LEU A 39 9.14 23.29 -5.36
CA LEU A 39 10.60 23.36 -5.42
C LEU A 39 11.27 22.25 -4.60
N ILE A 40 10.79 22.00 -3.39
CA ILE A 40 11.29 20.90 -2.53
C ILE A 40 11.12 19.56 -3.25
N MET A 41 9.93 19.31 -3.81
CA MET A 41 9.64 18.09 -4.56
C MET A 41 10.57 17.94 -5.77
N LEU A 42 10.80 19.02 -6.53
CA LEU A 42 11.69 19.00 -7.70
C LEU A 42 13.14 18.68 -7.32
N ILE A 43 13.66 19.27 -6.25
CA ILE A 43 15.00 18.97 -5.73
C ILE A 43 15.07 17.50 -5.29
N GLN A 44 14.08 17.03 -4.53
CA GLN A 44 14.03 15.65 -4.05
C GLN A 44 14.05 14.64 -5.22
N TYR A 45 13.21 14.84 -6.24
CA TYR A 45 13.21 13.97 -7.42
C TYR A 45 14.53 14.03 -8.20
N SER A 46 15.15 15.21 -8.31
CA SER A 46 16.46 15.37 -8.96
C SER A 46 17.55 14.54 -8.26
N VAL A 47 17.57 14.56 -6.92
CA VAL A 47 18.48 13.76 -6.10
C VAL A 47 18.22 12.26 -6.27
N ILE A 48 16.96 11.83 -6.27
CA ILE A 48 16.58 10.42 -6.49
C ILE A 48 17.06 9.93 -7.86
N ILE A 49 16.84 10.72 -8.92
CA ILE A 49 17.27 10.39 -10.28
C ILE A 49 18.79 10.30 -10.35
N TYR A 50 19.50 11.29 -9.79
CA TYR A 50 20.97 11.29 -9.74
C TYR A 50 21.51 10.05 -9.03
N CYS A 51 20.98 9.74 -7.84
CA CYS A 51 21.37 8.58 -7.05
C CYS A 51 21.10 7.27 -7.80
N THR A 52 19.94 7.16 -8.45
CA THR A 52 19.58 5.98 -9.26
C THR A 52 20.57 5.77 -10.42
N PHE A 53 20.92 6.85 -11.12
CA PHE A 53 21.87 6.79 -12.23
C PHE A 53 23.28 6.46 -11.76
N TYR A 54 23.73 7.08 -10.67
CA TYR A 54 25.01 6.81 -10.05
C TYR A 54 25.11 5.34 -9.62
N MET A 55 24.12 4.85 -8.89
CA MET A 55 24.03 3.45 -8.46
C MET A 55 23.98 2.49 -9.65
N TYR A 56 23.26 2.83 -10.73
CA TYR A 56 23.23 2.01 -11.94
C TYR A 56 24.63 1.84 -12.56
N LYS A 57 25.41 2.93 -12.63
CA LYS A 57 26.79 2.90 -13.13
C LYS A 57 27.74 2.14 -12.21
N GLU A 58 27.76 2.49 -10.91
CA GLU A 58 28.70 1.88 -9.97
C GLU A 58 28.43 0.39 -9.72
N MET A 59 27.15 -0.02 -9.84
CA MET A 59 26.77 -1.42 -9.76
C MET A 59 27.57 -2.28 -10.74
N GLU A 60 27.78 -1.82 -11.98
CA GLU A 60 28.37 -2.67 -13.01
C GLU A 60 29.81 -3.07 -12.70
N GLU A 61 30.60 -2.18 -12.10
CA GLU A 61 31.98 -2.45 -11.69
C GLU A 61 32.04 -3.26 -10.39
N LYS A 62 31.29 -2.85 -9.36
CA LYS A 62 31.31 -3.48 -8.02
C LYS A 62 30.70 -4.89 -8.03
N ILE A 63 29.64 -5.12 -8.80
CA ILE A 63 28.92 -6.39 -8.82
C ILE A 63 29.70 -7.50 -9.55
N GLN A 64 30.64 -7.16 -10.43
CA GLN A 64 31.50 -8.17 -11.09
C GLN A 64 32.44 -8.87 -10.10
N MET A 65 32.77 -8.22 -8.99
CA MET A 65 33.57 -8.80 -7.91
C MET A 65 32.76 -9.72 -6.97
N LEU A 66 31.43 -9.75 -7.12
CA LEU A 66 30.51 -10.47 -6.25
C LEU A 66 30.12 -11.82 -6.86
N SER A 67 29.70 -12.77 -6.02
CA SER A 67 29.22 -14.08 -6.50
C SER A 67 28.00 -13.92 -7.41
N SER A 68 27.83 -14.86 -8.36
CA SER A 68 26.76 -14.84 -9.36
C SER A 68 25.35 -14.76 -8.76
N SER A 69 25.14 -15.42 -7.61
CA SER A 69 23.88 -15.38 -6.85
C SER A 69 23.59 -13.99 -6.31
N LEU A 70 24.55 -13.40 -5.58
CA LEU A 70 24.40 -12.09 -4.96
C LEU A 70 24.31 -10.97 -6.00
N ARG A 71 25.02 -11.10 -7.13
CA ARG A 71 24.89 -10.22 -8.30
C ARG A 71 23.45 -10.16 -8.82
N THR A 72 22.82 -11.33 -8.95
CA THR A 72 21.45 -11.43 -9.45
C THR A 72 20.46 -10.85 -8.46
N LEU A 73 20.69 -11.07 -7.16
CA LEU A 73 19.89 -10.52 -6.08
C LEU A 73 19.95 -8.99 -6.04
N HIS A 74 21.14 -8.40 -6.10
CA HIS A 74 21.32 -6.95 -6.07
C HIS A 74 20.65 -6.27 -7.28
N LYS A 75 20.78 -6.85 -8.49
CA LYS A 75 20.05 -6.38 -9.68
C LYS A 75 18.53 -6.42 -9.50
N GLN A 76 18.01 -7.45 -8.84
CA GLN A 76 16.57 -7.55 -8.55
C GLN A 76 16.12 -6.51 -7.54
N PHE A 77 16.89 -6.27 -6.49
CA PHE A 77 16.60 -5.22 -5.52
C PHE A 77 16.62 -3.83 -6.15
N PHE A 78 17.61 -3.53 -6.98
CA PHE A 78 17.67 -2.25 -7.71
C PHE A 78 16.47 -2.07 -8.64
N LYS A 79 16.11 -3.09 -9.43
CA LYS A 79 14.90 -3.07 -10.27
C LYS A 79 13.63 -2.87 -9.44
N THR A 80 13.57 -3.51 -8.28
CA THR A 80 12.44 -3.37 -7.35
C THR A 80 12.38 -1.94 -6.83
N LEU A 81 13.49 -1.37 -6.36
CA LEU A 81 13.58 -0.01 -5.86
C LEU A 81 13.09 1.03 -6.89
N ILE A 82 13.48 0.88 -8.16
CA ILE A 82 12.96 1.74 -9.24
C ILE A 82 11.44 1.64 -9.33
N LEU A 83 10.89 0.43 -9.24
CA LEU A 83 9.45 0.22 -9.33
C LEU A 83 8.72 0.74 -8.09
N GLN A 84 9.31 0.63 -6.90
CA GLN A 84 8.81 1.20 -5.65
C GLN A 84 8.82 2.73 -5.65
N ILE A 85 9.75 3.38 -6.35
CA ILE A 85 9.75 4.84 -6.51
C ILE A 85 8.71 5.27 -7.57
N THR A 86 8.61 4.52 -8.65
CA THR A 86 7.69 4.82 -9.76
C THR A 86 6.23 4.64 -9.35
N THR A 87 5.92 3.58 -8.59
CA THR A 87 4.55 3.24 -8.16
C THR A 87 3.85 4.38 -7.41
N PRO A 88 4.35 4.91 -6.28
CA PRO A 88 3.72 6.03 -5.58
C PRO A 88 3.73 7.30 -6.43
N THR A 89 4.75 7.52 -7.29
CA THR A 89 4.77 8.67 -8.21
C THR A 89 3.56 8.64 -9.16
N ILE A 90 3.20 7.47 -9.69
CA ILE A 90 2.02 7.36 -10.54
C ILE A 90 0.73 7.35 -9.71
N THR A 91 0.66 6.50 -8.69
CA THR A 91 -0.60 6.22 -7.99
C THR A 91 -0.98 7.30 -6.96
N LEU A 92 -0.01 7.96 -6.33
CA LEU A 92 -0.24 9.02 -5.34
C LEU A 92 -0.12 10.41 -5.94
N PHE A 93 0.93 10.70 -6.72
CA PHE A 93 1.11 12.06 -7.20
C PHE A 93 0.16 12.41 -8.36
N SER A 94 -0.30 11.45 -9.17
CA SER A 94 -1.31 11.72 -10.20
C SER A 94 -2.61 12.31 -9.62
N PRO A 95 -3.28 11.70 -8.62
CA PRO A 95 -4.46 12.29 -8.01
C PRO A 95 -4.16 13.58 -7.25
N VAL A 96 -2.98 13.72 -6.62
CA VAL A 96 -2.59 14.97 -5.94
C VAL A 96 -2.45 16.13 -6.93
N ILE A 97 -1.79 15.91 -8.07
CA ILE A 97 -1.64 16.92 -9.13
C ILE A 97 -3.03 17.27 -9.69
N PHE A 98 -3.89 16.28 -9.92
CA PHE A 98 -5.26 16.51 -10.39
C PHE A 98 -6.06 17.39 -9.41
N ILE A 99 -6.04 17.04 -8.11
CA ILE A 99 -6.70 17.84 -7.05
C ILE A 99 -6.08 19.24 -6.97
N SER A 100 -4.77 19.37 -7.20
CA SER A 100 -4.07 20.65 -7.12
C SER A 100 -4.39 21.60 -8.27
N VAL A 101 -4.74 21.10 -9.45
CA VAL A 101 -5.09 21.92 -10.63
C VAL A 101 -6.53 22.44 -10.57
N ILE A 102 -7.43 21.74 -9.90
CA ILE A 102 -8.85 22.11 -9.78
C ILE A 102 -9.07 23.54 -9.22
N PRO A 103 -8.45 23.97 -8.12
CA PRO A 103 -8.62 25.34 -7.62
C PRO A 103 -8.07 26.42 -8.56
N PHE A 104 -7.24 26.07 -9.54
CA PHE A 104 -6.79 27.01 -10.59
C PHE A 104 -7.75 27.07 -11.80
N LEU A 105 -8.59 26.05 -11.99
CA LEU A 105 -9.57 26.01 -13.08
C LEU A 105 -10.94 26.58 -12.68
N ASP A 106 -11.12 26.97 -11.41
CA ASP A 106 -12.37 27.50 -10.84
C ASP A 106 -13.60 26.59 -11.09
N ILE A 107 -13.37 25.27 -11.17
CA ILE A 107 -14.44 24.30 -11.39
C ILE A 107 -15.03 23.92 -10.04
N GLN A 108 -16.32 24.22 -9.84
CA GLN A 108 -17.10 23.73 -8.70
C GLN A 108 -17.34 22.22 -8.83
N THR A 109 -16.39 21.43 -8.33
CA THR A 109 -16.53 19.98 -8.23
C THR A 109 -16.47 19.52 -6.77
N ASP A 110 -17.54 18.88 -6.32
CA ASP A 110 -17.58 18.13 -5.07
C ASP A 110 -16.71 16.86 -5.20
N LEU A 111 -15.40 17.00 -4.98
CA LEU A 111 -14.50 15.86 -5.02
C LEU A 111 -14.58 15.03 -3.74
N PRO A 112 -14.72 13.69 -3.84
CA PRO A 112 -14.66 12.79 -2.69
C PRO A 112 -13.20 12.59 -2.25
N THR A 113 -12.60 13.61 -1.64
CA THR A 113 -11.22 13.60 -1.12
C THR A 113 -10.97 12.46 -0.12
N GLY A 114 -12.01 12.03 0.61
CA GLY A 114 -11.94 10.89 1.52
C GLY A 114 -11.52 9.58 0.86
N ILE A 115 -11.98 9.29 -0.36
CA ILE A 115 -11.62 8.04 -1.07
C ILE A 115 -10.14 8.07 -1.47
N PHE A 116 -9.64 9.23 -1.92
CA PHE A 116 -8.23 9.41 -2.25
C PHE A 116 -7.33 9.26 -1.02
N LEU A 117 -7.73 9.82 0.12
CA LEU A 117 -7.05 9.63 1.40
C LEU A 117 -6.99 8.15 1.80
N CYS A 118 -8.09 7.42 1.67
CA CYS A 118 -8.10 5.98 1.91
C CYS A 118 -7.15 5.24 0.94
N ALA A 119 -7.17 5.58 -0.35
CA ALA A 119 -6.25 4.99 -1.34
C ALA A 119 -4.77 5.25 -0.97
N PHE A 120 -4.47 6.43 -0.42
CA PHE A 120 -3.12 6.75 0.05
C PHE A 120 -2.68 5.83 1.19
N THR A 121 -3.57 5.49 2.13
CA THR A 121 -3.21 4.58 3.23
C THR A 121 -2.88 3.15 2.78
N ILE A 122 -3.31 2.74 1.58
CA ILE A 122 -3.07 1.40 1.04
C ILE A 122 -1.70 1.32 0.32
N TYR A 123 -1.10 2.46 -0.06
CA TYR A 123 0.17 2.48 -0.80
C TYR A 123 1.30 1.67 -0.13
N PRO A 124 1.53 1.74 1.21
CA PRO A 124 2.64 1.01 1.84
C PRO A 124 2.43 -0.50 1.73
N ALA A 125 1.18 -0.96 1.82
CA ALA A 125 0.85 -2.36 1.62
C ALA A 125 1.10 -2.79 0.17
N MET A 126 0.72 -1.97 -0.80
CA MET A 126 1.01 -2.21 -2.22
C MET A 126 2.51 -2.28 -2.51
N ASP A 127 3.29 -1.39 -1.92
CA ASP A 127 4.75 -1.34 -2.06
C ASP A 127 5.41 -2.63 -1.51
N ALA A 128 4.99 -3.07 -0.32
CA ALA A 128 5.44 -4.33 0.27
C ALA A 128 5.06 -5.55 -0.61
N ILE A 129 3.84 -5.56 -1.14
CA ILE A 129 3.37 -6.61 -2.05
C ILE A 129 4.26 -6.68 -3.30
N ILE A 130 4.55 -5.53 -3.92
CA ILE A 130 5.39 -5.43 -5.11
C ILE A 130 6.77 -6.07 -4.88
N VAL A 131 7.43 -5.71 -3.78
CA VAL A 131 8.75 -6.27 -3.41
C VAL A 131 8.66 -7.79 -3.27
N MET A 132 7.62 -8.27 -2.58
CA MET A 132 7.42 -9.67 -2.29
C MET A 132 7.17 -10.51 -3.55
N TYR A 133 6.56 -9.92 -4.59
CA TYR A 133 6.31 -10.57 -5.88
C TYR A 133 7.51 -10.52 -6.84
N ILE A 134 8.27 -9.42 -6.85
CA ILE A 134 9.36 -9.19 -7.83
C ILE A 134 10.64 -9.91 -7.42
N VAL A 135 10.99 -9.88 -6.14
CA VAL A 135 12.23 -10.50 -5.64
C VAL A 135 12.04 -12.01 -5.55
N ARG A 136 12.86 -12.76 -6.29
CA ARG A 136 12.69 -14.22 -6.43
C ARG A 136 12.79 -14.95 -5.09
N ASP A 137 13.70 -14.51 -4.23
CA ASP A 137 13.92 -15.12 -2.92
C ASP A 137 12.73 -14.91 -1.99
N TYR A 138 12.13 -13.71 -1.97
CA TYR A 138 10.88 -13.46 -1.24
C TYR A 138 9.73 -14.28 -1.79
N ARG A 139 9.56 -14.37 -3.11
CA ARG A 139 8.52 -15.20 -3.72
C ARG A 139 8.70 -16.69 -3.39
N LYS A 140 9.94 -17.17 -3.32
CA LYS A 140 10.25 -18.56 -2.93
C LYS A 140 9.94 -18.80 -1.46
N ALA A 141 10.36 -17.89 -0.59
CA ALA A 141 10.04 -17.94 0.84
C ALA A 141 8.53 -17.92 1.08
N MET A 142 7.80 -17.02 0.41
CA MET A 142 6.35 -16.92 0.51
C MET A 142 5.64 -18.20 0.09
N ARG A 143 6.04 -18.81 -1.03
CA ARG A 143 5.47 -20.10 -1.46
C ARG A 143 5.74 -21.23 -0.47
N ASN A 144 6.94 -21.27 0.13
CA ASN A 144 7.27 -22.28 1.13
C ASN A 144 6.43 -22.10 2.40
N ILE A 145 6.25 -20.85 2.85
CA ILE A 145 5.41 -20.51 3.99
C ILE A 145 3.95 -20.89 3.70
N LEU A 146 3.43 -20.49 2.53
CA LEU A 146 2.05 -20.77 2.12
C LEU A 146 1.78 -22.28 2.03
N LYS A 147 2.71 -23.06 1.45
CA LYS A 147 2.61 -24.53 1.44
C LYS A 147 2.52 -25.10 2.85
N LYS A 148 3.38 -24.68 3.77
CA LYS A 148 3.33 -25.14 5.17
C LYS A 148 2.00 -24.81 5.84
N TYR A 149 1.45 -23.62 5.63
CA TYR A 149 0.15 -23.24 6.18
C TYR A 149 -0.99 -24.06 5.58
N VAL A 150 -1.00 -24.28 4.26
CA VAL A 150 -2.00 -25.11 3.59
C VAL A 150 -1.91 -26.55 4.08
N ASP A 151 -0.71 -27.11 4.20
CA ASP A 151 -0.50 -28.47 4.72
C ASP A 151 -0.97 -28.60 6.18
N GLN A 152 -0.72 -27.59 7.01
CA GLN A 152 -1.22 -27.55 8.38
C GLN A 152 -2.74 -27.42 8.44
N LEU A 153 -3.34 -26.57 7.59
CA LEU A 153 -4.78 -26.39 7.50
C LEU A 153 -5.47 -27.68 7.04
N HIS A 154 -4.91 -28.34 6.03
CA HIS A 154 -5.43 -29.62 5.53
C HIS A 154 -5.37 -30.72 6.60
N LYS A 155 -4.27 -30.78 7.38
CA LYS A 155 -4.17 -31.69 8.54
C LYS A 155 -5.21 -31.37 9.60
N TRP A 156 -5.38 -30.10 9.96
CA TRP A 156 -6.36 -29.67 10.95
C TRP A 156 -7.80 -30.00 10.53
N LEU A 157 -8.14 -29.76 9.27
CA LEU A 157 -9.44 -30.11 8.69
C LEU A 157 -9.68 -31.63 8.66
N ALA A 158 -8.67 -32.42 8.28
CA ALA A 158 -8.78 -33.88 8.28
C ALA A 158 -9.02 -34.46 9.68
N THR A 159 -8.27 -33.97 10.69
CA THR A 159 -8.46 -34.39 12.09
C THR A 159 -9.83 -33.97 12.65
N SER A 160 -10.35 -32.81 12.26
CA SER A 160 -11.69 -32.36 12.67
C SER A 160 -12.80 -33.23 12.07
N ASN A 161 -12.63 -33.71 10.84
CA ASN A 161 -13.61 -34.56 10.16
C ASN A 161 -13.70 -35.97 10.79
N ASP A 162 -12.56 -36.56 11.18
CA ASP A 162 -12.51 -37.85 11.87
C ASP A 162 -13.12 -37.79 13.28
N ASN A 163 -12.87 -36.71 14.03
CA ASN A 163 -13.45 -36.51 15.37
C ASN A 163 -14.98 -36.32 15.33
N THR A 164 -15.52 -35.82 14.22
CA THR A 164 -16.97 -35.65 14.04
C THR A 164 -17.63 -36.97 13.66
N MET A 165 -16.95 -37.84 12.89
CA MET A 165 -17.49 -39.13 12.45
C MET A 165 -17.40 -40.24 13.52
N SER A 166 -16.51 -40.11 14.52
CA SER A 166 -16.47 -41.01 15.68
C SER A 166 -17.61 -40.73 16.68
N CYS A 167 -18.03 -39.47 16.83
CA CYS A 167 -19.14 -39.07 17.71
C CYS A 167 -20.50 -39.62 17.25
N THR A 168 -20.68 -39.90 15.95
CA THR A 168 -21.94 -40.44 15.40
C THR A 168 -22.06 -41.97 15.49
N LYS A 169 -21.02 -42.70 15.93
CA LYS A 169 -21.02 -44.17 15.94
C LYS A 169 -21.32 -44.82 17.30
N SER A 170 -21.49 -44.05 18.37
CA SER A 170 -21.78 -44.57 19.71
C SER A 170 -23.21 -44.31 20.14
N THR A 171 -24.17 -45.06 19.60
CA THR A 171 -25.45 -45.34 20.28
C THR A 171 -25.97 -46.72 19.85
N PRO A 172 -25.69 -47.81 20.60
CA PRO A 172 -26.50 -49.01 20.53
C PRO A 172 -27.76 -48.80 21.35
N ALA A 173 -28.91 -49.06 20.72
CA ALA A 173 -30.22 -49.09 21.36
C ALA A 173 -30.22 -50.12 22.50
N ALA A 174 -30.38 -49.66 23.74
CA ALA A 174 -30.76 -50.52 24.86
C ALA A 174 -32.28 -50.44 25.01
N ALA A 175 -32.96 -51.51 24.60
CA ALA A 175 -34.36 -51.74 24.94
C ALA A 175 -34.48 -51.98 26.46
N PRO A 176 -35.44 -51.38 27.17
CA PRO A 176 -35.62 -51.66 28.59
C PRO A 176 -36.38 -52.97 28.77
N ASP A 177 -35.77 -53.89 29.51
CA ASP A 177 -36.42 -55.06 30.10
C ASP A 177 -37.51 -54.57 31.06
N VAL A 178 -38.76 -54.89 30.75
CA VAL A 178 -39.91 -54.65 31.63
C VAL A 178 -40.06 -55.86 32.54
N LEU A 179 -39.58 -55.73 33.77
CA LEU A 179 -39.94 -56.61 34.88
C LEU A 179 -40.71 -55.78 35.90
N ASN A 180 -42.03 -55.99 36.02
CA ASN A 180 -42.69 -55.96 37.34
C ASN A 180 -44.07 -56.64 37.32
N ASN A 181 -44.20 -57.59 38.26
CA ASN A 181 -45.34 -57.98 39.10
C ASN A 181 -46.71 -57.32 38.83
#